data_AF-A0A0T9NRU1-F1
#
_entry.id   AF-A0A0T9NRU1-F1
#
_cell.length_a   1.000
_cell.length_b   1.000
_cell.length_c   1.000
_cell.angle_alpha   90.00
_cell.angle_beta   90.00
_cell.angle_gamma   90.00
#
_symmetry.space_group_name_H-M   'P 1'
#
loop_
_entity.id
_entity.type
_entity.pdbx_description
1 polymer ?
#
loop_
_entity_poly.entity_id
_entity_poly.type
_entity_poly.pdbx_seq_one_letter_code
_entity_poly.pdbx_strand_id
1 'polypeptide(L)'
;MDTVDCLNEIWPALSEETKRGFDTKINPWLGRMIHLIPLRNALILRSLFKAGQLSFIGQREMAQITPPSYDYLVNATGLQSVSGDSLIQKTHQSQLVRLNDSGGLSIDADTHRLNNHAALYALGSLTQGKIFASNSIFCTASGAEKIASHLANIKKPVI
;
A
#
# COMPACT_ATOMS: atom_id res chain seq x y z
N MET A 1 0.09 20.18 -5.90
CA MET A 1 -0.62 18.92 -6.15
C MET A 1 0.32 18.05 -6.95
N ASP A 2 0.86 17.01 -6.34
CA ASP A 2 1.71 16.07 -7.05
C ASP A 2 0.87 15.05 -7.84
N THR A 3 1.51 14.22 -8.66
CA THR A 3 0.82 13.18 -9.44
C THR A 3 0.09 12.17 -8.55
N VAL A 4 0.61 11.92 -7.34
CA VAL A 4 0.04 10.95 -6.40
C VAL A 4 -1.24 11.49 -5.76
N ASP A 5 -1.28 12.77 -5.42
CA ASP A 5 -2.47 13.47 -4.93
C ASP A 5 -3.60 13.39 -5.98
N CYS A 6 -3.29 13.72 -7.23
CA CYS A 6 -4.26 13.66 -8.34
C CYS A 6 -4.80 12.24 -8.53
N LEU A 7 -3.93 11.22 -8.48
CA LEU A 7 -4.36 9.83 -8.55
C LEU A 7 -5.21 9.42 -7.34
N ASN A 8 -4.90 9.90 -6.13
CA ASN A 8 -5.70 9.64 -4.93
C ASN A 8 -7.07 10.33 -4.95
N GLU A 9 -7.26 11.40 -5.72
CA GLU A 9 -8.57 12.04 -5.94
C GLU A 9 -9.41 11.30 -6.97
N ILE A 10 -8.79 10.84 -8.07
CA ILE A 10 -9.51 10.16 -9.16
C ILE A 10 -9.82 8.71 -8.80
N TRP A 11 -8.87 8.02 -8.16
CA TRP A 11 -8.96 6.57 -7.92
C TRP A 11 -10.23 6.13 -7.19
N PRO A 12 -10.67 6.79 -6.10
CA PRO A 12 -11.89 6.41 -5.40
C PRO A 12 -13.12 6.38 -6.30
N ALA A 13 -13.21 7.33 -7.25
CA ALA A 13 -14.33 7.47 -8.19
C ALA A 13 -14.33 6.43 -9.32
N LEU A 14 -13.24 5.70 -9.54
CA LEU A 14 -13.17 4.64 -10.54
C LEU A 14 -13.99 3.42 -10.12
N SER A 15 -14.58 2.74 -11.10
CA SER A 15 -15.25 1.47 -10.87
C SER A 15 -14.26 0.39 -10.44
N GLU A 16 -14.73 -0.61 -9.68
CA GLU A 16 -13.89 -1.74 -9.28
C GLU A 16 -13.37 -2.53 -10.48
N GLU A 17 -14.12 -2.56 -11.60
CA GLU A 17 -13.63 -3.15 -12.85
C GLU A 17 -12.44 -2.39 -13.43
N THR A 18 -12.51 -1.06 -13.46
CA THR A 18 -11.40 -0.22 -13.93
C THR A 18 -10.18 -0.36 -13.03
N LYS A 19 -10.38 -0.38 -11.70
CA LYS A 19 -9.28 -0.61 -10.73
C LYS A 19 -8.61 -1.96 -10.95
N ARG A 20 -9.38 -3.04 -11.09
CA ARG A 20 -8.84 -4.37 -11.42
C ARG A 20 -8.10 -4.38 -12.76
N GLY A 21 -8.64 -3.69 -13.77
CA GLY A 21 -7.98 -3.54 -15.07
C GLY A 21 -6.63 -2.84 -14.97
N PHE A 22 -6.55 -1.78 -14.17
CA PHE A 22 -5.31 -1.07 -13.88
C PHE A 22 -4.32 -1.97 -13.14
N ASP A 23 -4.74 -2.63 -12.06
CA ASP A 23 -3.87 -3.48 -11.23
C ASP A 23 -3.28 -4.67 -11.98
N THR A 24 -4.01 -5.20 -12.96
CA THR A 24 -3.55 -6.35 -13.75
C THR A 24 -2.69 -5.94 -14.94
N LYS A 25 -3.01 -4.83 -15.62
CA LYS A 25 -2.38 -4.45 -16.89
C LYS A 25 -1.30 -3.37 -16.76
N ILE A 26 -1.48 -2.43 -15.83
CA ILE A 26 -0.70 -1.20 -15.76
C ILE A 26 0.20 -1.20 -14.52
N ASN A 27 -0.36 -1.49 -13.35
CA ASN A 27 0.37 -1.44 -12.07
C ASN A 27 1.65 -2.29 -12.04
N PRO A 28 1.74 -3.49 -12.64
CA PRO A 28 2.98 -4.26 -12.63
C PRO A 28 4.15 -3.56 -13.34
N TRP A 29 3.85 -2.70 -14.33
CA TRP A 29 4.84 -1.89 -15.03
C TRP A 29 5.07 -0.56 -14.33
N LEU A 30 3.99 0.13 -13.96
CA LEU A 30 4.07 1.42 -13.29
C LEU A 30 4.72 1.30 -11.90
N GLY A 31 4.38 0.27 -11.13
CA GLY A 31 4.99 -0.03 -9.85
C GLY A 31 6.50 -0.21 -9.94
N ARG A 32 7.02 -0.80 -11.02
CA ARG A 32 8.49 -0.87 -11.25
C ARG A 32 9.12 0.51 -11.44
N MET A 33 8.35 1.47 -11.95
CA MET A 33 8.78 2.86 -12.14
C MET A 33 8.51 3.76 -10.92
N ILE A 34 7.54 3.43 -10.06
CA ILE A 34 7.22 4.23 -8.87
C ILE A 34 8.02 3.73 -7.66
N HIS A 35 8.29 2.43 -7.56
CA HIS A 35 9.18 1.84 -6.56
C HIS A 35 10.67 2.00 -6.92
N LEU A 36 11.03 3.04 -7.69
CA LEU A 36 12.41 3.28 -8.06
C LEU A 36 13.25 3.45 -6.80
N ILE A 37 14.29 2.64 -6.71
CA ILE A 37 15.34 2.77 -5.71
C ILE A 37 15.82 4.22 -5.71
N PRO A 38 15.96 4.88 -4.53
CA PRO A 38 16.49 6.23 -4.46
C PRO A 38 17.79 6.35 -5.27
N LEU A 39 17.96 7.42 -6.04
CA LEU A 39 19.08 7.54 -7.00
C LEU A 39 20.43 7.24 -6.37
N ARG A 40 20.65 7.70 -5.13
CA ARG A 40 21.88 7.41 -4.37
C ARG A 40 22.11 5.91 -4.19
N ASN A 41 21.07 5.16 -3.82
CA ASN A 41 21.15 3.71 -3.66
C ASN A 41 21.41 3.02 -5.00
N ALA A 42 20.81 3.50 -6.09
CA ALA A 42 21.06 2.98 -7.43
C ALA A 42 22.53 3.19 -7.86
N LEU A 43 23.12 4.35 -7.54
CA LEU A 43 24.53 4.63 -7.79
C LEU A 43 25.46 3.71 -6.98
N ILE A 44 25.13 3.46 -5.71
CA ILE A 44 25.87 2.54 -4.84
C ILE A 44 25.82 1.12 -5.44
N LEU A 45 24.63 0.60 -5.75
CA LEU A 45 24.48 -0.73 -6.36
C LEU A 45 25.29 -0.84 -7.65
N ARG A 46 25.25 0.18 -8.52
CA ARG A 46 26.06 0.23 -9.73
C ARG A 46 27.56 0.13 -9.45
N SER A 47 28.07 0.81 -8.43
CA SER A 47 29.50 0.70 -8.06
C SER A 47 29.87 -0.69 -7.57
N LEU A 48 29.00 -1.35 -6.79
CA LEU A 48 29.22 -2.70 -6.28
C LEU A 48 29.24 -3.74 -7.41
N PHE A 49 28.34 -3.61 -8.39
CA PHE A 49 28.37 -4.42 -9.62
C PHE A 49 29.67 -4.23 -10.40
N LYS A 50 30.11 -2.97 -10.60
CA LYS A 50 31.35 -2.68 -11.32
C LYS A 50 32.61 -3.21 -10.61
N ALA A 51 32.59 -3.25 -9.28
CA ALA A 51 33.67 -3.79 -8.46
C ALA A 51 33.65 -5.33 -8.35
N GLY A 52 32.67 -6.01 -8.93
CA GLY A 52 32.51 -7.46 -8.83
C GLY A 52 32.05 -7.96 -7.45
N GLN A 53 31.56 -7.06 -6.59
CA GLN A 53 31.11 -7.37 -5.23
C GLN A 53 29.63 -7.77 -5.16
N LEU A 54 28.89 -7.57 -6.26
CA LEU A 54 27.47 -7.90 -6.37
C LEU A 54 27.21 -8.63 -7.69
N SER A 55 26.38 -9.68 -7.63
CA SER A 55 25.89 -10.42 -8.79
C SER A 55 24.36 -10.41 -8.80
N PHE A 56 23.78 -10.54 -10.00
CA PHE A 56 22.34 -10.63 -10.19
C PHE A 56 22.00 -12.05 -10.64
N ILE A 57 21.05 -12.67 -9.97
CA ILE A 57 20.50 -13.97 -10.31
C ILE A 57 19.01 -13.76 -10.58
N GLY A 58 18.59 -14.02 -11.81
CA GLY A 58 17.18 -13.95 -12.17
C GLY A 58 16.39 -15.11 -11.56
N GLN A 59 15.06 -15.00 -11.63
CA GLN A 59 14.15 -15.97 -11.02
C GLN A 59 14.29 -17.37 -11.64
N ARG A 60 14.63 -17.45 -12.94
CA ARG A 60 14.82 -18.73 -13.66
C ARG A 60 16.11 -19.40 -13.24
N GLU A 61 17.18 -18.63 -13.10
CA GLU A 61 18.50 -19.09 -12.65
C GLU A 61 18.43 -19.56 -11.20
N MET A 62 17.69 -18.86 -10.34
CA MET A 62 17.50 -19.25 -8.93
C MET A 62 16.84 -20.62 -8.78
N ALA A 63 15.87 -20.97 -9.65
CA ALA A 63 15.19 -22.27 -9.63
C ALA A 63 16.09 -23.45 -10.00
N GLN A 64 17.27 -23.17 -10.58
CA GLN A 64 18.24 -24.18 -11.01
C GLN A 64 19.38 -24.39 -9.99
N ILE A 65 19.46 -23.54 -8.96
CA ILE A 65 20.48 -23.65 -7.92
C ILE A 65 19.95 -24.58 -6.83
N THR A 66 20.51 -25.79 -6.74
CA THR A 66 20.16 -26.76 -5.69
C THR A 66 21.41 -27.45 -5.11
N PRO A 67 21.67 -27.36 -3.80
CA PRO A 67 21.13 -26.38 -2.85
C PRO A 67 21.87 -25.04 -2.98
N PRO A 68 21.18 -23.90 -2.88
CA PRO A 68 21.85 -22.62 -2.71
C PRO A 68 22.53 -22.60 -1.33
N SER A 69 23.85 -22.68 -1.28
CA SER A 69 24.58 -22.45 -0.03
C SER A 69 24.81 -20.95 0.13
N TYR A 70 23.96 -20.31 0.92
CA TYR A 70 24.18 -18.93 1.37
C TYR A 70 24.47 -18.96 2.86
N ASP A 71 25.47 -18.20 3.31
CA ASP A 71 25.73 -18.03 4.75
C ASP A 71 24.57 -17.28 5.43
N TYR A 72 23.93 -16.37 4.69
CA TYR A 72 22.82 -15.54 5.16
C TYR A 72 21.77 -15.34 4.07
N LEU A 73 20.50 -15.28 4.50
CA LEU A 73 19.36 -14.97 3.64
C LEU A 73 18.60 -13.75 4.19
N VAL A 74 18.41 -12.75 3.35
CA VAL A 74 17.57 -11.60 3.65
C VAL A 74 16.27 -11.73 2.85
N ASN A 75 15.15 -11.89 3.55
CA ASN A 75 13.84 -11.90 2.92
C ASN A 75 13.30 -10.46 2.80
N ALA A 76 13.18 -9.96 1.57
CA ALA A 76 12.68 -8.63 1.25
C ALA A 76 11.33 -8.66 0.49
N THR A 77 10.42 -9.58 0.82
CA THR A 77 9.09 -9.73 0.17
C THR A 77 8.09 -8.61 0.46
N GLY A 78 8.48 -7.58 1.24
CA GLY A 78 7.61 -6.48 1.64
C GLY A 78 6.78 -6.77 2.89
N LEU A 79 5.76 -5.95 3.11
CA LEU A 79 4.88 -6.04 4.28
C LEU A 79 3.72 -7.01 4.03
N GLN A 80 3.25 -7.64 5.11
CA GLN A 80 2.07 -8.50 5.07
C GLN A 80 0.83 -7.72 4.62
N SER A 81 -0.06 -8.37 3.85
CA SER A 81 -1.34 -7.78 3.48
C SER A 81 -2.21 -7.54 4.71
N VAL A 82 -3.07 -6.53 4.65
CA VAL A 82 -4.03 -6.21 5.72
C VAL A 82 -4.94 -7.41 6.04
N SER A 83 -5.32 -8.18 5.01
CA SER A 83 -6.06 -9.43 5.15
C SER A 83 -5.27 -10.54 5.87
N GLY A 84 -3.95 -10.47 5.96
CA GLY A 84 -3.15 -11.44 6.69
C GLY A 84 -3.09 -11.18 8.20
N ASP A 85 -3.44 -9.98 8.65
CA ASP A 85 -3.29 -9.59 10.05
C ASP A 85 -4.34 -10.25 10.95
N SER A 86 -3.89 -10.86 12.05
CA SER A 86 -4.77 -11.63 12.95
C SER A 86 -5.80 -10.78 13.70
N LEU A 87 -5.48 -9.53 14.03
CA LEU A 87 -6.41 -8.61 14.69
C LEU A 87 -7.46 -8.12 13.69
N ILE A 88 -7.04 -7.80 12.45
CA ILE A 88 -7.97 -7.43 11.38
C ILE A 88 -8.92 -8.58 11.05
N GLN A 89 -8.41 -9.81 10.97
CA GLN A 89 -9.26 -10.98 10.74
C GLN A 89 -10.28 -11.20 11.86
N LYS A 90 -9.87 -11.12 13.13
CA LYS A 90 -10.79 -11.22 14.28
C LYS A 90 -11.85 -10.12 14.25
N THR A 91 -11.46 -8.88 13.99
CA THR A 91 -12.39 -7.74 13.94
C THR A 91 -13.33 -7.84 12.74
N HIS A 92 -12.87 -8.36 11.60
CA HIS A 92 -13.70 -8.65 10.44
C HIS A 92 -14.74 -9.74 10.74
N GLN A 93 -14.32 -10.84 11.37
CA GLN A 93 -15.21 -11.93 11.78
C GLN A 93 -16.28 -11.46 12.77
N SER A 94 -15.93 -10.54 13.68
CA SER A 94 -16.88 -9.88 14.59
C SER A 94 -17.74 -8.80 13.94
N GLN A 95 -17.63 -8.60 12.62
CA GLN A 95 -18.33 -7.57 11.84
C GLN A 95 -18.04 -6.12 12.27
N LEU A 96 -16.99 -5.89 13.06
CA LEU A 96 -16.54 -4.56 13.45
C LEU A 96 -15.88 -3.82 12.28
N VAL A 97 -15.23 -4.53 11.37
CA VAL A 97 -14.65 -3.96 10.15
C VAL A 97 -15.05 -4.78 8.93
N ARG A 98 -14.99 -4.18 7.74
CA ARG A 98 -15.23 -4.85 6.46
C ARG A 98 -13.99 -4.72 5.58
N LEU A 99 -13.63 -5.79 4.89
CA LEU A 99 -12.57 -5.75 3.88
C LEU A 99 -13.14 -5.29 2.53
N ASN A 100 -12.28 -4.69 1.71
CA ASN A 100 -12.56 -4.40 0.30
C ASN A 100 -12.00 -5.52 -0.60
N ASP A 101 -12.37 -5.50 -1.89
CA ASP A 101 -11.99 -6.53 -2.87
C ASP A 101 -10.48 -6.59 -3.14
N SER A 102 -9.75 -5.53 -2.80
CA SER A 102 -8.29 -5.45 -2.93
C SER A 102 -7.56 -5.85 -1.65
N GLY A 103 -8.26 -6.38 -0.64
CA GLY A 103 -7.68 -6.85 0.60
C GLY A 103 -7.25 -5.75 1.57
N GLY A 104 -7.74 -4.51 1.42
CA GLY A 104 -7.68 -3.45 2.44
C GLY A 104 -8.99 -3.32 3.22
N LEU A 105 -9.10 -2.32 4.09
CA LEU A 105 -10.35 -1.99 4.78
C LEU A 105 -11.30 -1.22 3.85
N SER A 106 -12.61 -1.45 4.03
CA SER A 106 -13.66 -0.68 3.37
C SER A 106 -13.85 0.65 4.08
N ILE A 107 -13.61 1.73 3.35
CA ILE A 107 -13.66 3.10 3.86
C ILE A 107 -14.43 4.02 2.92
N ASP A 108 -14.87 5.15 3.46
CA ASP A 108 -15.16 6.37 2.72
C ASP A 108 -13.84 7.09 2.42
N ALA A 109 -13.56 7.41 1.15
CA ALA A 109 -12.27 7.95 0.72
C ALA A 109 -12.09 9.45 1.01
N ASP A 110 -13.18 10.18 1.26
CA ASP A 110 -13.14 11.61 1.55
C ASP A 110 -12.89 11.88 3.03
N THR A 111 -13.35 10.98 3.89
CA THR A 111 -13.28 11.10 5.35
C THR A 111 -12.34 10.08 6.00
N HIS A 112 -11.94 9.04 5.26
CA HIS A 112 -11.21 7.88 5.75
C HIS A 112 -11.93 7.07 6.85
N ARG A 113 -13.23 7.34 7.02
CA ARG A 113 -14.07 6.62 7.98
C ARG A 113 -14.33 5.21 7.47
N LEU A 114 -14.28 4.22 8.37
CA LEU A 114 -14.67 2.86 8.02
C LEU A 114 -16.17 2.82 7.66
N ASN A 115 -16.52 2.05 6.63
CA ASN A 115 -17.92 1.81 6.23
C ASN A 115 -18.59 0.78 7.17
N ASN A 116 -18.69 1.15 8.44
CA ASN A 116 -19.26 0.35 9.53
C ASN A 116 -20.13 1.21 10.47
N HIS A 117 -20.71 0.57 11.49
CA HIS A 117 -21.52 1.26 12.50
C HIS A 117 -20.68 1.99 13.56
N ALA A 118 -19.36 1.74 13.62
CA ALA A 118 -18.47 2.34 14.60
C ALA A 118 -17.91 3.69 14.11
N ALA A 119 -17.42 4.51 15.03
CA ALA A 119 -16.69 5.74 14.72
C ALA A 119 -15.19 5.45 14.56
N LEU A 120 -14.86 4.54 13.64
CA LEU A 120 -13.48 4.13 13.37
C LEU A 120 -12.99 4.72 12.04
N TYR A 121 -11.69 4.96 11.96
CA TYR A 121 -11.01 5.50 10.78
C TYR A 121 -9.79 4.63 10.46
N ALA A 122 -9.35 4.66 9.20
CA ALA A 122 -8.14 3.97 8.77
C ALA A 122 -7.21 4.88 7.97
N LEU A 123 -5.91 4.63 8.14
CA LEU A 123 -4.82 5.32 7.46
C LEU A 123 -3.75 4.33 7.03
N GLY A 124 -2.88 4.76 6.13
CA GLY A 124 -1.73 3.97 5.72
C GLY A 124 -2.14 2.77 4.87
N SER A 125 -1.33 1.70 4.95
CA SER A 125 -1.56 0.45 4.22
C SER A 125 -2.95 -0.17 4.44
N LEU A 126 -3.62 0.13 5.56
CA LEU A 126 -4.98 -0.32 5.85
C LEU A 126 -6.00 0.13 4.79
N THR A 127 -5.77 1.24 4.09
CA THR A 127 -6.71 1.81 3.11
C THR A 127 -6.42 1.39 1.67
N GLN A 128 -5.52 0.42 1.47
CA GLN A 128 -5.14 -0.08 0.14
C GLN A 128 -6.36 -0.49 -0.69
N GLY A 129 -6.31 -0.24 -2.00
CA GLY A 129 -7.39 -0.50 -2.94
C GLY A 129 -8.47 0.58 -2.98
N LYS A 130 -8.78 1.22 -1.85
CA LYS A 130 -9.66 2.41 -1.82
C LYS A 130 -8.91 3.71 -2.04
N ILE A 131 -7.68 3.80 -1.56
CA ILE A 131 -6.74 4.89 -1.85
C ILE A 131 -5.61 4.33 -2.72
N PHE A 132 -5.22 5.07 -3.76
CA PHE A 132 -4.22 4.61 -4.74
C PHE A 132 -2.84 4.42 -4.12
N ALA A 133 -2.27 5.46 -3.51
CA ALA A 133 -0.95 5.42 -2.88
C ALA A 133 -1.08 5.58 -1.37
N SER A 134 -1.51 4.53 -0.67
CA SER A 134 -1.86 4.62 0.74
C SER A 134 -0.67 4.62 1.71
N ASN A 135 0.54 4.27 1.26
CA ASN A 135 1.70 4.01 2.11
C ASN A 135 2.79 5.11 2.08
N SER A 136 2.55 6.24 1.41
CA SER A 136 3.48 7.37 1.43
C SER A 136 3.24 8.24 2.66
N ILE A 137 4.30 8.91 3.15
CA ILE A 137 4.19 9.86 4.28
C ILE A 137 3.23 11.00 3.94
N PHE A 138 3.30 11.53 2.71
CA PHE A 138 2.43 12.60 2.25
C PHE A 138 0.96 12.17 2.21
N CYS A 139 0.69 10.97 1.69
CA CYS A 139 -0.68 10.44 1.63
C CYS A 139 -1.23 10.13 3.02
N THR A 140 -0.37 9.69 3.95
CA THR A 140 -0.75 9.49 5.35
C THR A 140 -1.11 10.81 6.02
N ALA A 141 -0.33 11.87 5.77
CA ALA A 141 -0.61 13.21 6.29
C ALA A 141 -1.92 13.79 5.70
N SER A 142 -2.12 13.67 4.39
CA SER A 142 -3.36 14.10 3.72
C SER A 142 -4.58 13.35 4.25
N GLY A 143 -4.47 12.03 4.44
CA GLY A 143 -5.54 11.25 5.06
C GLY A 143 -5.83 11.68 6.50
N ALA A 144 -4.79 11.98 7.28
CA ALA A 144 -4.96 12.46 8.65
C ALA A 144 -5.68 13.82 8.71
N GLU A 145 -5.39 14.73 7.76
CA GLU A 145 -6.08 16.01 7.60
C GLU A 145 -7.57 15.81 7.26
N LYS A 146 -7.89 14.88 6.37
CA LYS A 146 -9.28 14.49 6.06
C LYS A 146 -10.02 13.98 7.30
N ILE A 147 -9.40 13.12 8.09
CA ILE A 147 -9.98 12.61 9.35
C ILE A 147 -10.20 13.75 10.34
N ALA A 148 -9.19 14.59 10.55
CA ALA A 148 -9.29 15.72 11.48
C ALA A 148 -10.41 16.68 11.08
N SER A 149 -10.52 17.00 9.79
CA SER A 149 -11.58 17.84 9.23
C SER A 149 -12.96 17.21 9.42
N HIS A 150 -13.10 15.91 9.17
CA HIS A 150 -14.35 15.20 9.41
C HIS A 150 -14.73 15.20 10.91
N LEU A 151 -13.78 14.92 11.80
CA LEU A 151 -13.99 14.95 13.25
C LEU A 151 -14.37 16.34 13.77
N ALA A 152 -13.79 17.42 13.23
CA ALA A 152 -14.14 18.79 13.59
C ALA A 152 -15.58 19.15 13.19
N ASN A 153 -16.10 18.54 12.12
CA ASN A 153 -17.44 18.78 11.59
C ASN A 153 -18.53 17.87 12.16
N ILE A 154 -18.16 16.78 12.85
CA ILE A 154 -19.09 16.00 13.67
C ILE A 154 -19.44 16.88 14.87
N LYS A 155 -20.59 17.56 14.79
CA LYS A 155 -21.09 18.50 15.80
C LYS A 155 -20.73 18.06 17.22
N LYS A 156 -20.02 18.92 17.97
CA LYS A 156 -20.07 18.87 19.44
C LYS A 156 -21.55 18.81 19.83
N PRO A 157 -21.99 17.89 20.69
CA PRO A 157 -23.31 18.03 21.29
C PRO A 157 -23.35 19.43 21.91
N VAL A 158 -24.34 20.21 21.51
CA VAL A 158 -24.68 21.44 22.22
C VAL A 158 -25.10 20.95 23.61
N ILE A 159 -24.23 21.12 24.60
CA ILE A 159 -24.55 20.93 26.01
C ILE A 159 -25.32 22.17 26.45
#